data_AF-A0A1V0NFC7-F1
#
_entry.id   AF-A0A1V0NFC7-F1
#
_cell.length_a   1.000
_cell.length_b   1.000
_cell.length_c   1.000
_cell.angle_alpha   90.00
_cell.angle_beta   90.00
_cell.angle_gamma   90.00
#
_symmetry.space_group_name_H-M   'P 1'
#
loop_
_entity.id
_entity.type
_entity.pdbx_description
1 polymer ?
#
loop_
_entity_poly.entity_id
_entity_poly.type
_entity_poly.pdbx_seq_one_letter_code
_entity_poly.pdbx_strand_id
1 'polypeptide(L)'
;MLDSRWLTSFYNLRFQEKVGNLEYVLQEKYQNWLKEPVLNDYIMMSSFWGRNNHFNDNPEALYRYIEKNYPNMTTIIVLKDAIRSYPEYPNAKIVSYGTADYWYYLARSKYFVNNVNFTEPPRIKREEQIEIQTMHGTPLKTLGFDVLGDWKDSTYNEVLRKNGNWDYLTVPSDWVANYALKAFRVSPQIIKSGYPRNDKLFIDYKM
;
A
#
# COMPACT_ATOMS: atom_id res chain seq x y z
N MET A 1 9.18 -11.51 25.32
CA MET A 1 9.46 -12.96 25.22
C MET A 1 8.58 -13.47 24.07
N LEU A 2 9.16 -13.64 22.88
CA LEU A 2 8.43 -13.94 21.64
C LEU A 2 7.99 -15.41 21.65
N ASP A 3 6.68 -15.63 21.49
CA ASP A 3 6.05 -16.95 21.54
C ASP A 3 6.51 -17.83 20.37
N SER A 4 7.18 -18.94 20.70
CA SER A 4 7.75 -19.91 19.77
C SER A 4 6.72 -20.75 19.00
N ARG A 5 5.42 -20.52 19.20
CA ARG A 5 4.33 -21.18 18.47
C ARG A 5 4.08 -20.64 17.06
N TRP A 6 4.67 -19.49 16.70
CA TRP A 6 4.53 -18.89 15.36
C TRP A 6 5.38 -19.56 14.29
N LEU A 7 6.59 -20.02 14.62
CA LEU A 7 7.44 -20.75 13.68
C LEU A 7 6.76 -22.05 13.20
N THR A 8 5.90 -22.65 14.01
CA THR A 8 5.28 -23.95 13.73
C THR A 8 4.18 -23.88 12.67
N SER A 9 3.43 -22.77 12.58
CA SER A 9 2.48 -22.58 11.47
C SER A 9 3.19 -22.16 10.17
N PHE A 10 4.39 -21.58 10.26
CA PHE A 10 5.29 -21.32 9.12
C PHE A 10 6.05 -22.57 8.66
N TYR A 11 6.26 -23.55 9.56
CA TYR A 11 7.01 -24.77 9.28
C TYR A 11 6.19 -25.91 8.68
N ASN A 12 4.86 -25.90 8.83
CA ASN A 12 3.98 -26.98 8.35
C ASN A 12 3.73 -27.00 6.83
N LEU A 13 4.49 -26.22 6.05
CA LEU A 13 4.67 -26.39 4.61
C LEU A 13 5.95 -27.19 4.26
N ARG A 14 6.70 -27.68 5.25
CA ARG A 14 7.74 -28.68 5.00
C ARG A 14 7.06 -30.04 4.85
N PHE A 15 7.31 -30.70 3.72
CA PHE A 15 6.76 -31.99 3.26
C PHE A 15 5.53 -31.93 2.34
N GLN A 16 5.48 -30.95 1.42
CA GLN A 16 5.00 -31.27 0.08
C GLN A 16 6.14 -31.06 -0.93
N GLU A 17 6.18 -31.94 -1.92
CA GLU A 17 7.34 -32.25 -2.75
C GLU A 17 8.04 -31.03 -3.34
N LYS A 18 9.38 -31.06 -3.35
CA LYS A 18 10.27 -30.05 -3.93
C LYS A 18 10.16 -30.02 -5.47
N VAL A 19 9.02 -29.58 -5.99
CA VAL A 19 8.88 -29.11 -7.37
C VAL A 19 8.63 -27.62 -7.27
N GLY A 20 9.56 -26.81 -7.76
CA GLY A 20 9.62 -25.36 -7.53
C GLY A 20 8.36 -24.62 -8.01
N ASN A 21 7.41 -24.42 -7.10
CA ASN A 21 6.29 -23.51 -7.31
C ASN A 21 6.85 -22.08 -7.40
N LEU A 22 6.44 -21.33 -8.42
CA LEU A 22 6.81 -19.93 -8.62
C LEU A 22 6.56 -19.08 -7.36
N GLU A 23 5.46 -19.35 -6.65
CA GLU A 23 5.13 -18.67 -5.40
C GLU A 23 6.19 -18.88 -4.31
N TYR A 24 6.71 -20.10 -4.18
CA TYR A 24 7.77 -20.43 -3.23
C TYR A 24 9.08 -19.71 -3.59
N VAL A 25 9.46 -19.68 -4.86
CA VAL A 25 10.65 -18.98 -5.34
C VAL A 25 10.54 -17.47 -5.09
N LEU A 26 9.37 -16.88 -5.34
CA LEU A 26 9.11 -15.47 -5.08
C LEU A 26 9.12 -15.16 -3.58
N GLN A 27 8.60 -16.07 -2.74
CA GLN A 27 8.64 -15.92 -1.30
C GLN A 27 10.08 -15.97 -0.77
N GLU A 28 10.91 -16.91 -1.24
CA GLU A 28 12.33 -16.99 -0.87
C GLU A 28 13.09 -15.71 -1.29
N LYS A 29 12.87 -15.25 -2.53
CA LYS A 29 13.45 -13.99 -3.02
C LYS A 29 13.01 -12.80 -2.19
N TYR A 30 11.73 -12.70 -1.85
CA TYR A 30 11.19 -11.64 -0.99
C TYR A 30 11.87 -11.62 0.37
N GLN A 31 12.05 -12.78 1.01
CA GLN A 31 12.77 -12.89 2.29
C GLN A 31 14.24 -12.47 2.19
N ASN A 32 14.89 -12.69 1.05
CA ASN A 32 16.24 -12.22 0.81
C ASN A 32 16.29 -10.71 0.58
N TRP A 33 15.38 -10.16 -0.22
CA TRP A 33 15.29 -8.71 -0.46
C TRP A 33 14.92 -7.91 0.79
N LEU A 34 14.18 -8.48 1.75
CA LEU A 34 13.92 -7.86 3.05
C LEU A 34 15.20 -7.62 3.86
N LYS A 35 16.26 -8.40 3.62
CA LYS A 35 17.57 -8.25 4.30
C LYS A 35 18.49 -7.25 3.59
N GLU A 36 18.16 -6.86 2.36
CA GLU A 36 18.92 -5.87 1.62
C GLU A 36 18.59 -4.44 2.08
N PRO A 37 19.47 -3.45 1.84
CA PRO A 37 19.19 -2.07 2.17
C PRO A 37 17.91 -1.54 1.52
N VAL A 38 17.15 -0.74 2.28
CA VAL A 38 16.03 0.04 1.74
C VAL A 38 16.56 1.04 0.70
N LEU A 39 15.81 1.18 -0.38
CA LEU A 39 16.04 2.15 -1.44
C LEU A 39 15.40 3.49 -1.02
N ASN A 40 16.23 4.40 -0.50
CA ASN A 40 15.77 5.65 0.13
C ASN A 40 15.00 6.59 -0.81
N ASP A 41 15.33 6.58 -2.10
CA ASP A 41 14.71 7.47 -3.10
C ASP A 41 13.60 6.79 -3.90
N TYR A 42 12.99 5.73 -3.36
CA TYR A 42 11.96 4.94 -4.05
C TYR A 42 10.60 5.04 -3.38
N ILE A 43 9.58 5.29 -4.19
CA ILE A 43 8.19 5.43 -3.78
C ILE A 43 7.35 4.43 -4.56
N MET A 44 6.69 3.50 -3.86
CA MET A 44 5.76 2.57 -4.47
C MET A 44 4.32 3.06 -4.27
N MET A 45 3.61 3.28 -5.38
CA MET A 45 2.28 3.86 -5.39
C MET A 45 1.28 2.90 -6.04
N SER A 46 0.07 2.85 -5.50
CA SER A 46 -1.06 2.16 -6.14
C SER A 46 -2.35 2.88 -5.80
N SER A 47 -3.41 2.64 -6.57
CA SER A 47 -4.76 3.10 -6.28
C SER A 47 -5.74 1.96 -6.50
N PHE A 48 -6.69 1.75 -5.58
CA PHE A 48 -7.75 0.76 -5.69
C PHE A 48 -7.26 -0.63 -6.10
N TRP A 49 -6.13 -1.09 -5.53
CA TRP A 49 -5.47 -2.37 -5.84
C TRP A 49 -5.03 -2.51 -7.31
N GLY A 50 -4.85 -1.40 -8.03
CA GLY A 50 -4.53 -1.41 -9.45
C GLY A 50 -5.67 -1.96 -10.32
N ARG A 51 -6.91 -1.96 -9.81
CA ARG A 51 -8.09 -2.48 -10.52
C ARG A 51 -8.27 -1.79 -11.86
N ASN A 52 -8.74 -2.57 -12.84
CA ASN A 52 -8.93 -2.12 -14.23
C ASN A 52 -7.64 -1.58 -14.88
N ASN A 53 -6.47 -1.89 -14.31
CA ASN A 53 -5.16 -1.44 -14.80
C ASN A 53 -5.06 0.09 -14.90
N HIS A 54 -5.66 0.76 -13.91
CA HIS A 54 -5.61 2.21 -13.77
C HIS A 54 -4.89 2.61 -12.49
N PHE A 55 -4.21 3.75 -12.58
CA PHE A 55 -3.66 4.51 -11.47
C PHE A 55 -4.32 5.88 -11.50
N ASN A 56 -5.02 6.28 -10.44
CA ASN A 56 -5.79 7.52 -10.38
C ASN A 56 -5.94 8.02 -8.93
N ASP A 57 -6.84 8.99 -8.71
CA ASP A 57 -7.29 9.45 -7.39
C ASP A 57 -6.18 10.17 -6.58
N ASN A 58 -6.21 10.08 -5.25
CA ASN A 58 -5.21 10.73 -4.39
C ASN A 58 -3.77 10.31 -4.69
N PRO A 59 -3.47 9.02 -4.93
CA PRO A 59 -2.12 8.59 -5.30
C PRO A 59 -1.63 9.21 -6.61
N GLU A 60 -2.48 9.32 -7.65
CA GLU A 60 -2.05 9.95 -8.91
C GLU A 60 -1.79 11.44 -8.74
N ALA A 61 -2.64 12.16 -8.00
CA ALA A 61 -2.41 13.58 -7.73
C ALA A 61 -1.07 13.81 -7.00
N LEU A 62 -0.74 12.98 -6.02
CA LEU A 62 0.57 13.01 -5.35
C LEU A 62 1.71 12.66 -6.31
N TYR A 63 1.54 11.65 -7.17
CA TYR A 63 2.55 11.30 -8.17
C TYR A 63 2.88 12.50 -9.07
N ARG A 64 1.87 13.21 -9.59
CA ARG A 64 2.10 14.38 -10.45
C ARG A 64 2.92 15.47 -9.76
N TYR A 65 2.65 15.69 -8.48
CA TYR A 65 3.43 16.63 -7.68
C TYR A 65 4.88 16.12 -7.46
N ILE A 66 5.05 14.84 -7.16
CA ILE A 66 6.37 14.21 -6.95
C ILE A 66 7.20 14.24 -8.23
N GLU A 67 6.63 13.80 -9.36
CA GLU A 67 7.28 13.78 -10.67
C GLU A 67 7.82 15.17 -11.05
N LYS A 68 7.07 16.23 -10.75
CA LYS A 68 7.46 17.60 -11.07
C LYS A 68 8.52 18.17 -10.11
N ASN A 69 8.39 17.91 -8.82
CA ASN A 69 9.16 18.63 -7.79
C ASN A 69 10.31 17.82 -7.19
N TYR A 70 10.31 16.50 -7.36
CA TYR A 70 11.31 15.58 -6.82
C TYR A 70 11.81 14.63 -7.91
N PRO A 71 12.48 15.15 -8.96
CA PRO A 71 12.90 14.36 -10.12
C PRO A 71 13.89 13.25 -9.80
N ASN A 72 14.56 13.31 -8.63
CA ASN A 72 15.47 12.27 -8.16
C ASN A 72 14.74 11.06 -7.54
N MET A 73 13.44 11.18 -7.24
CA MET A 73 12.65 10.07 -6.71
C MET A 73 12.25 9.11 -7.83
N THR A 74 12.52 7.82 -7.64
CA THR A 74 12.01 6.77 -8.51
C THR A 74 10.62 6.33 -8.05
N THR A 75 9.61 6.57 -8.89
CA THR A 75 8.25 6.10 -8.61
C THR A 75 7.99 4.74 -9.26
N ILE A 76 7.47 3.80 -8.47
CA ILE A 76 6.96 2.52 -8.93
C ILE A 76 5.43 2.57 -8.86
N ILE A 77 4.75 2.52 -10.00
CA ILE A 77 3.29 2.45 -10.07
C ILE A 77 2.88 0.99 -10.21
N VAL A 78 2.05 0.53 -9.28
CA VAL A 78 1.60 -0.86 -9.21
C VAL A 78 0.18 -0.97 -9.72
N LEU A 79 0.01 -1.80 -10.75
CA LEU A 79 -1.26 -2.13 -11.36
C LEU A 79 -1.56 -3.61 -11.16
N LYS A 80 -2.83 -4.02 -11.34
CA LYS A 80 -3.18 -5.45 -11.30
C LYS A 80 -2.42 -6.20 -12.40
N ASP A 81 -2.62 -5.76 -13.65
CA ASP A 81 -1.96 -6.31 -14.83
C ASP A 81 -1.46 -5.17 -15.75
N ALA A 82 -0.15 -4.94 -15.84
CA ALA A 82 0.44 -3.94 -16.73
C ALA A 82 0.44 -4.41 -18.21
N ILE A 83 -0.74 -4.46 -18.82
CA ILE A 83 -0.96 -5.07 -20.15
C ILE A 83 -0.83 -4.12 -21.35
N ARG A 84 -0.63 -2.82 -21.12
CA ARG A 84 -0.48 -1.80 -22.16
C ARG A 84 0.72 -0.89 -21.90
N SER A 85 1.04 -0.03 -22.85
CA SER A 85 1.91 1.12 -22.58
C SER A 85 1.17 2.16 -21.73
N TYR A 86 1.92 2.84 -20.88
CA TYR A 86 1.42 3.92 -20.00
C TYR A 86 2.19 5.23 -20.27
N PRO A 87 2.06 5.81 -21.49
CA PRO A 87 2.78 7.03 -21.86
C PRO A 87 2.43 8.23 -20.97
N GLU A 88 1.30 8.20 -20.27
CA GLU A 88 0.92 9.21 -19.29
C GLU A 88 1.80 9.21 -18.03
N TYR A 89 2.65 8.20 -17.82
CA TYR A 89 3.56 8.07 -16.67
C TYR A 89 5.01 7.85 -17.12
N PRO A 90 5.61 8.78 -17.88
CA PRO A 90 6.87 8.54 -18.58
C PRO A 90 8.08 8.34 -17.65
N ASN A 91 8.03 8.87 -16.42
CA ASN A 91 9.11 8.79 -15.44
C ASN A 91 8.88 7.73 -14.35
N ALA A 92 7.77 6.96 -14.44
CA ALA A 92 7.46 5.91 -13.49
C ALA A 92 7.81 4.53 -14.05
N LYS A 93 8.19 3.61 -13.16
CA LYS A 93 8.24 2.17 -13.49
C LYS A 93 6.86 1.57 -13.25
N ILE A 94 6.26 1.02 -14.29
CA ILE A 94 4.97 0.32 -14.19
C ILE A 94 5.22 -1.15 -13.88
N VAL A 95 4.62 -1.65 -12.80
CA VAL A 95 4.84 -3.00 -12.29
C VAL A 95 3.50 -3.70 -12.07
N SER A 96 3.36 -4.92 -12.58
CA SER A 96 2.20 -5.78 -12.31
C SER A 96 2.28 -6.41 -10.93
N TYR A 97 1.13 -6.52 -10.28
CA TYR A 97 0.98 -7.19 -9.00
C TYR A 97 1.53 -8.63 -9.02
N GLY A 98 2.15 -9.06 -7.92
CA GLY A 98 2.63 -10.43 -7.74
C GLY A 98 3.86 -10.83 -8.57
N THR A 99 4.37 -9.97 -9.45
CA THR A 99 5.61 -10.21 -10.20
C THR A 99 6.86 -10.11 -9.31
N ALA A 100 7.99 -10.61 -9.80
CA ALA A 100 9.27 -10.47 -9.10
C ALA A 100 9.63 -9.00 -8.80
N ASP A 101 9.38 -8.09 -9.75
CA ASP A 101 9.58 -6.66 -9.56
C ASP A 101 8.67 -6.09 -8.47
N TYR A 102 7.40 -6.51 -8.44
CA TYR A 102 6.47 -6.12 -7.36
C TYR A 102 7.04 -6.49 -6.00
N TRP A 103 7.46 -7.74 -5.82
CA TRP A 103 8.03 -8.23 -4.57
C TRP A 103 9.33 -7.54 -4.19
N TYR A 104 10.19 -7.26 -5.18
CA TYR A 104 11.44 -6.53 -4.98
C TYR A 104 11.20 -5.12 -4.46
N TYR A 105 10.33 -4.35 -5.13
CA TYR A 105 10.03 -2.98 -4.70
C TYR A 105 9.18 -2.94 -3.43
N LEU A 106 8.35 -3.96 -3.17
CA LEU A 106 7.62 -4.09 -1.90
C LEU A 106 8.56 -4.28 -0.71
N ALA A 107 9.62 -5.09 -0.87
CA ALA A 107 10.61 -5.34 0.17
C ALA A 107 11.53 -4.14 0.44
N ARG A 108 11.80 -3.33 -0.59
CA ARG A 108 12.91 -2.39 -0.58
C ARG A 108 12.56 -0.92 -0.74
N SER A 109 11.40 -0.55 -1.28
CA SER A 109 11.04 0.89 -1.39
C SER A 109 10.96 1.52 -0.01
N LYS A 110 11.37 2.79 0.10
CA LYS A 110 11.29 3.55 1.35
C LYS A 110 9.87 4.01 1.63
N TYR A 111 9.17 4.51 0.61
CA TYR A 111 7.86 5.11 0.76
C TYR A 111 6.78 4.31 0.03
N PHE A 112 5.59 4.30 0.61
CA PHE A 112 4.41 3.63 0.08
C PHE A 112 3.22 4.57 0.13
N VAL A 113 2.53 4.73 -0.99
CA VAL A 113 1.32 5.56 -1.07
C VAL A 113 0.19 4.74 -1.65
N ASN A 114 -0.92 4.66 -0.94
CA ASN A 114 -2.10 3.96 -1.39
C ASN A 114 -3.38 4.64 -0.89
N ASN A 115 -4.50 4.40 -1.54
CA ASN A 115 -5.83 4.85 -1.08
C ASN A 115 -6.71 3.69 -0.57
N VAL A 116 -6.17 2.47 -0.64
CA VAL A 116 -6.74 1.24 -0.09
C VAL A 116 -5.63 0.48 0.64
N ASN A 117 -5.93 -0.69 1.20
CA ASN A 117 -4.92 -1.57 1.79
C ASN A 117 -4.07 -2.27 0.73
N PHE A 118 -2.80 -2.51 0.99
CA PHE A 118 -2.00 -3.47 0.22
C PHE A 118 -2.53 -4.90 0.46
N THR A 119 -2.76 -5.64 -0.61
CA THR A 119 -3.29 -7.01 -0.58
C THR A 119 -2.21 -8.08 -0.39
N GLU A 120 -2.66 -9.32 -0.20
CA GLU A 120 -1.91 -10.56 0.06
C GLU A 120 -0.85 -10.96 -1.00
N PRO A 121 0.13 -11.82 -0.68
CA PRO A 121 0.51 -12.37 0.63
C PRO A 121 1.02 -11.31 1.63
N PRO A 122 1.16 -11.64 2.94
CA PRO A 122 1.36 -10.63 3.97
C PRO A 122 2.70 -9.91 3.80
N ARG A 123 2.61 -8.71 3.22
CA ARG A 123 3.66 -7.71 3.25
C ARG A 123 4.21 -7.60 4.68
N ILE A 124 5.52 -7.74 4.80
CA ILE A 124 6.26 -7.42 6.02
C ILE A 124 6.75 -5.98 5.86
N LYS A 125 6.11 -5.05 6.57
CA LYS A 125 6.60 -3.68 6.64
C LYS A 125 7.83 -3.65 7.55
N ARG A 126 8.91 -3.02 7.08
CA ARG A 126 10.13 -2.78 7.87
C ARG A 126 10.04 -1.43 8.58
N GLU A 127 10.76 -1.28 9.69
CA GLU A 127 10.77 -0.05 10.49
C GLU A 127 11.22 1.18 9.68
N GLU A 128 12.13 0.99 8.74
CA GLU A 128 12.61 2.10 7.91
C GLU A 128 11.59 2.50 6.83
N GLN A 129 10.56 1.69 6.55
CA GLN A 129 9.59 1.98 5.51
C GLN A 129 8.46 2.87 6.04
N ILE A 130 7.99 3.79 5.18
CA ILE A 130 6.93 4.74 5.49
C ILE A 130 5.72 4.47 4.61
N GLU A 131 4.57 4.21 5.21
CA GLU A 131 3.29 3.98 4.53
C GLU A 131 2.31 5.13 4.79
N ILE A 132 1.88 5.75 3.69
CA ILE A 132 0.94 6.87 3.66
C ILE A 132 -0.38 6.36 3.10
N GLN A 133 -1.39 6.28 3.96
CA GLN A 133 -2.76 5.99 3.57
C GLN A 133 -3.46 7.29 3.20
N THR A 134 -4.00 7.34 1.98
CA THR A 134 -4.64 8.54 1.44
C THR A 134 -6.16 8.48 1.44
N MET A 135 -6.75 7.31 1.72
CA MET A 135 -8.19 7.05 1.64
C MET A 135 -8.77 7.47 0.27
N HIS A 136 -10.08 7.30 0.09
CA HIS A 136 -10.72 7.54 -1.22
C HIS A 136 -12.04 8.31 -1.11
N GLY A 137 -12.29 8.99 0.01
CA GLY A 137 -13.46 9.85 0.17
C GLY A 137 -13.86 10.07 1.63
N THR A 138 -14.77 11.01 1.84
CA THR A 138 -15.42 11.20 3.14
C THR A 138 -16.43 10.07 3.35
N PRO A 139 -16.35 9.30 4.45
CA PRO A 139 -17.31 8.24 4.72
C PRO A 139 -18.72 8.79 4.92
N LEU A 140 -19.68 8.19 4.22
CA LEU A 140 -21.12 8.33 4.51
C LEU A 140 -21.70 7.04 5.12
N LYS A 141 -21.17 5.88 4.69
CA LYS A 141 -21.51 4.56 5.24
C LYS A 141 -20.54 4.20 6.36
N THR A 142 -20.93 3.23 7.20
CA THR A 142 -20.01 2.59 8.15
C THR A 142 -18.85 1.95 7.40
N LEU A 143 -17.64 2.09 7.94
CA LEU A 143 -16.40 1.56 7.37
C LEU A 143 -15.65 0.68 8.38
N GLY A 144 -14.72 -0.11 7.86
CA GLY A 144 -13.80 -0.90 8.68
C GLY A 144 -14.55 -1.80 9.66
N PHE A 145 -14.07 -1.84 10.89
CA PHE A 145 -14.60 -2.70 11.94
C PHE A 145 -15.97 -2.28 12.48
N ASP A 146 -16.52 -1.16 12.01
CA ASP A 146 -17.89 -0.74 12.34
C ASP A 146 -18.94 -1.41 11.43
N VAL A 147 -18.52 -2.09 10.35
CA VAL A 147 -19.43 -2.87 9.51
C VAL A 147 -19.73 -4.21 10.20
N LEU A 148 -20.95 -4.33 10.72
CA LEU A 148 -21.40 -5.53 11.43
C LEU A 148 -21.63 -6.69 10.45
N GLY A 149 -21.13 -7.88 10.78
CA GLY A 149 -21.35 -9.11 10.01
C GLY A 149 -20.27 -9.46 8.97
N ASP A 150 -19.33 -8.55 8.68
CA ASP A 150 -18.30 -8.74 7.64
C ASP A 150 -17.02 -9.45 8.13
N TRP A 151 -16.88 -9.70 9.44
CA TRP A 151 -15.62 -10.12 10.04
C TRP A 151 -15.66 -11.57 10.53
N LYS A 152 -14.77 -12.40 9.99
CA LYS A 152 -14.35 -13.68 10.60
C LYS A 152 -13.02 -13.46 11.33
N ASP A 153 -12.72 -14.23 12.38
CA ASP A 153 -11.53 -13.99 13.22
C ASP A 153 -10.20 -13.93 12.45
N SER A 154 -10.05 -14.73 11.38
CA SER A 154 -8.83 -14.74 10.55
C SER A 154 -8.70 -13.48 9.69
N THR A 155 -9.77 -13.06 9.01
CA THR A 155 -9.77 -11.84 8.18
C THR A 155 -9.67 -10.58 9.04
N TYR A 156 -10.24 -10.62 10.24
CA TYR A 156 -10.17 -9.54 11.22
C TYR A 156 -8.71 -9.19 11.58
N ASN A 157 -7.94 -10.17 12.03
CA ASN A 157 -6.54 -9.95 12.47
C ASN A 157 -5.62 -9.55 11.31
N GLU A 158 -5.89 -10.06 10.12
CA GLU A 158 -5.16 -9.70 8.90
C GLU A 158 -5.36 -8.22 8.54
N VAL A 159 -6.61 -7.75 8.54
CA VAL A 159 -6.91 -6.34 8.28
C VAL A 159 -6.36 -5.44 9.37
N LEU A 160 -6.46 -5.83 10.64
CA LEU A 160 -5.92 -5.04 11.75
C LEU A 160 -4.41 -4.84 11.59
N ARG A 161 -3.67 -5.91 11.24
CA ARG A 161 -2.23 -5.84 10.97
C ARG A 161 -1.92 -4.93 9.78
N LYS A 162 -2.69 -5.03 8.68
CA LYS A 162 -2.51 -4.17 7.49
C LYS A 162 -2.73 -2.70 7.82
N ASN A 163 -3.80 -2.39 8.55
CA ASN A 163 -4.09 -1.02 8.95
C ASN A 163 -3.01 -0.48 9.92
N GLY A 164 -2.46 -1.34 10.78
CA GLY A 164 -1.36 -1.00 11.68
C GLY A 164 -0.05 -0.63 10.99
N ASN A 165 0.09 -0.87 9.68
CA ASN A 165 1.25 -0.43 8.92
C ASN A 165 1.24 1.07 8.59
N TRP A 166 0.11 1.76 8.71
CA TRP A 166 0.02 3.17 8.31
C TRP A 166 0.80 4.06 9.26
N ASP A 167 1.81 4.77 8.75
CA ASP A 167 2.52 5.82 9.51
C ASP A 167 1.77 7.15 9.42
N TYR A 168 1.22 7.43 8.24
CA TYR A 168 0.49 8.67 7.96
C TYR A 168 -0.88 8.39 7.36
N LEU A 169 -1.84 9.22 7.72
CA LEU A 169 -3.20 9.20 7.17
C LEU A 169 -3.63 10.60 6.76
N THR A 170 -3.88 10.81 5.46
CA THR A 170 -4.44 12.08 4.99
C THR A 170 -5.95 12.11 5.21
N VAL A 171 -6.46 13.26 5.66
CA VAL A 171 -7.88 13.44 5.99
C VAL A 171 -8.41 14.79 5.49
N PRO A 172 -9.69 14.86 5.09
CA PRO A 172 -10.32 16.08 4.64
C PRO A 172 -10.90 16.94 5.77
N SER A 173 -11.06 16.39 6.98
CA SER A 173 -11.59 17.11 8.13
C SER A 173 -11.31 16.37 9.44
N ASP A 174 -11.47 17.08 10.56
CA ASP A 174 -11.37 16.53 11.91
C ASP A 174 -12.41 15.46 12.19
N TRP A 175 -13.60 15.59 11.58
CA TRP A 175 -14.63 14.58 11.67
C TRP A 175 -14.17 13.26 11.04
N VAL A 176 -13.58 13.30 9.83
CA VAL A 176 -13.05 12.09 9.18
C VAL A 176 -11.88 11.50 9.97
N ALA A 177 -10.99 12.35 10.51
CA ALA A 177 -9.90 11.88 11.37
C ALA A 177 -10.42 11.06 12.55
N ASN A 178 -11.34 11.65 13.33
CA ASN A 178 -11.90 11.00 14.52
C ASN A 178 -12.67 9.71 14.20
N TYR A 179 -13.37 9.69 13.06
CA TYR A 179 -14.09 8.50 12.61
C TYR A 179 -13.13 7.39 12.16
N ALA A 180 -12.17 7.71 11.28
CA ALA A 180 -11.26 6.72 10.69
C ALA A 180 -10.38 6.03 11.73
N LEU A 181 -9.86 6.76 12.73
CA LEU A 181 -9.06 6.20 13.81
C LEU A 181 -9.80 5.08 14.57
N LYS A 182 -11.11 5.26 14.78
CA LYS A 182 -11.98 4.28 15.45
C LYS A 182 -12.35 3.13 14.52
N ALA A 183 -12.88 3.47 13.35
CA ALA A 183 -13.39 2.51 12.37
C ALA A 183 -12.29 1.52 11.92
N PHE A 184 -11.06 2.00 11.71
CA PHE A 184 -9.94 1.14 11.29
C PHE A 184 -9.06 0.64 12.44
N ARG A 185 -9.29 1.12 13.67
CA ARG A 185 -8.53 0.79 14.89
C ARG A 185 -7.02 1.04 14.71
N VAL A 186 -6.68 2.25 14.27
CA VAL A 186 -5.32 2.67 13.95
C VAL A 186 -4.91 3.94 14.69
N SER A 187 -3.61 4.23 14.71
CA SER A 187 -3.05 5.45 15.32
C SER A 187 -1.92 6.10 14.48
N PRO A 188 -2.11 6.32 13.16
CA PRO A 188 -1.14 7.03 12.33
C PRO A 188 -1.05 8.50 12.70
N GLN A 189 0.01 9.16 12.26
CA GLN A 189 0.07 10.61 12.25
C GLN A 189 -0.94 11.16 11.23
N ILE A 190 -1.86 11.99 11.70
CA ILE A 190 -2.90 12.60 10.86
C ILE A 190 -2.33 13.79 10.08
N ILE A 191 -2.54 13.79 8.76
CA ILE A 191 -2.24 14.91 7.86
C ILE A 191 -3.55 15.56 7.43
N LYS A 192 -3.87 16.72 8.02
CA LYS A 192 -5.09 17.49 7.72
C LYS A 192 -4.94 18.34 6.46
N SER A 193 -4.63 17.71 5.33
CA SER A 193 -4.35 18.40 4.06
C SER A 193 -5.56 18.57 3.16
N GLY A 194 -6.68 17.90 3.43
CA GLY A 194 -7.60 17.59 2.34
C GLY A 194 -7.14 16.36 1.56
N TYR A 195 -7.88 16.04 0.49
CA TYR A 195 -7.53 14.98 -0.42
C TYR A 195 -6.77 15.55 -1.63
N PRO A 196 -5.56 15.03 -1.95
CA PRO A 196 -4.76 15.52 -3.07
C PRO A 196 -5.51 15.60 -4.40
N ARG A 197 -6.44 14.67 -4.67
CA ARG A 197 -7.25 14.69 -5.91
C ARG A 197 -8.11 15.95 -6.04
N ASN A 198 -8.46 16.58 -4.92
CA ASN A 198 -9.32 17.77 -4.90
C ASN A 198 -8.56 19.05 -5.22
N ASP A 199 -7.23 19.05 -5.25
CA ASP A 199 -6.44 20.26 -5.56
C ASP A 199 -6.86 20.88 -6.91
N LYS A 200 -7.17 20.04 -7.91
CA LYS A 200 -7.69 20.47 -9.21
C LYS A 200 -8.98 21.30 -9.10
N LEU A 201 -9.84 21.01 -8.12
CA LEU A 201 -11.09 21.76 -7.91
C LEU A 201 -10.85 23.21 -7.45
N PHE A 202 -9.70 23.49 -6.84
CA PHE A 202 -9.37 24.82 -6.32
C PHE A 202 -8.37 25.56 -7.21
N ILE A 203 -7.45 24.84 -7.85
CA ILE A 203 -6.43 25.41 -8.73
C ILE A 203 -7.05 25.80 -10.08
N ASP A 204 -7.88 24.92 -10.66
CA ASP A 204 -8.47 25.16 -11.99
C ASP A 204 -9.64 26.17 -11.94
N TYR A 205 -10.11 26.52 -10.74
CA TYR A 205 -11.19 27.49 -10.51
C TYR A 205 -10.69 28.93 -10.30
N LYS A 206 -9.37 29.17 -10.30
CA LYS A 206 -8.82 30.53 -10.46
C LYS A 206 -8.80 30.89 -11.94
N MET A 207 -9.98 31.22 -12.48
CA MET A 207 -10.17 31.97 -13.74
C MET A 207 -10.85 33.30 -13.43
#